data_AF-A0A1M5STB0-F1
#
_entry.id   AF-A0A1M5STB0-F1
#
_cell.length_a   1.000
_cell.length_b   1.000
_cell.length_c   1.000
_cell.angle_alpha   90.00
_cell.angle_beta   90.00
_cell.angle_gamma   90.00
#
_symmetry.space_group_name_H-M   'P 1'
#
loop_
_entity.id
_entity.type
_entity.pdbx_description
1 polymer ?
#
loop_
_entity_poly.entity_id
_entity_poly.type
_entity_poly.pdbx_seq_one_letter_code
_entity_poly.pdbx_strand_id
1 'polypeptide(L)' 'MITVDKETRKFEFYKKREGDKIWWVEYFGICGLQAVSFDKKKILHIFGDYPKKFSKEEKALFDKENPSWKELLGG' A
#
# COMPACT_ATOMS: atom_id res chain seq x y z
N MET A 1 7.33 -5.25 14.63
CA MET A 1 8.69 -4.65 14.59
C MET A 1 8.52 -3.33 13.90
N ILE A 2 8.69 -2.24 14.63
CA ILE A 2 8.43 -0.90 14.11
C ILE A 2 9.53 -0.53 13.11
N THR A 3 9.14 -0.21 11.88
CA THR A 3 10.06 0.25 10.83
C THR A 3 10.04 1.77 10.78
N VAL A 4 11.12 2.38 10.31
CA VAL A 4 11.28 3.84 10.23
C VAL A 4 11.58 4.20 8.78
N ASP A 5 10.84 5.15 8.21
CA ASP A 5 11.06 5.62 6.84
C ASP A 5 12.17 6.70 6.78
N LYS A 6 12.46 7.22 5.58
CA LYS A 6 13.48 8.25 5.36
C LYS A 6 13.20 9.55 6.13
N GLU A 7 11.93 9.83 6.41
CA GLU A 7 11.47 11.00 7.16
C GLU A 7 11.29 10.72 8.65
N THR A 8 11.87 9.61 9.15
CA THR A 8 11.81 9.15 10.54
C THR A 8 10.42 8.74 11.04
N ARG A 9 9.45 8.56 10.16
CA ARG A 9 8.10 8.13 10.53
C ARG A 9 8.11 6.65 10.83
N LYS A 10 7.51 6.31 11.97
CA LYS A 10 7.32 4.92 12.37
C LYS A 10 6.15 4.34 11.59
N PHE A 11 6.30 3.12 11.10
CA PHE A 11 5.21 2.40 10.44
C PHE A 11 5.33 0.89 10.64
N GLU A 12 4.24 0.18 10.38
CA GLU A 12 4.20 -1.27 10.34
C GLU A 12 3.49 -1.80 9.09
N PHE A 13 3.94 -2.98 8.65
CA PHE A 13 3.30 -3.72 7.58
C PHE A 13 2.27 -4.68 8.17
N TYR A 14 1.04 -4.59 7.69
CA TYR A 14 -0.04 -5.49 8.09
C TYR A 14 -0.80 -6.00 6.87
N LYS A 15 -1.57 -7.08 7.03
CA LYS A 15 -2.51 -7.54 6.01
C LYS A 15 -3.92 -7.24 6.44
N LYS A 16 -4.79 -6.84 5.52
CA LYS A 16 -6.23 -6.69 5.79
C LYS A 16 -6.91 -8.05 5.88
N ARG A 17 -6.45 -9.02 5.07
CA ARG A 17 -6.91 -10.41 5.11
C ARG A 17 -5.71 -11.35 5.07
N GLU A 18 -5.82 -12.50 5.74
CA GLU A 18 -4.70 -13.44 5.88
C GLU A 18 -4.16 -13.93 4.51
N GLY A 19 -5.06 -14.13 3.55
CA GLY A 19 -4.77 -14.57 2.19
C GLY A 19 -4.26 -13.48 1.24
N ASP A 20 -4.26 -12.20 1.64
CA ASP A 20 -3.78 -11.10 0.79
C ASP A 20 -2.28 -11.26 0.53
N LYS A 21 -1.86 -10.99 -0.69
CA LYS A 21 -0.44 -10.94 -1.05
C LYS A 21 0.15 -9.57 -0.79
N ILE A 22 -0.67 -8.52 -0.83
CA ILE A 22 -0.21 -7.16 -0.52
C ILE A 22 -0.11 -6.92 0.98
N TRP A 23 0.81 -6.04 1.35
CA TRP A 23 0.94 -5.52 2.71
C TRP A 23 0.48 -4.07 2.72
N TRP A 24 -0.41 -3.74 3.64
CA TRP A 24 -0.76 -2.36 3.95
C TRP A 24 0.28 -1.76 4.89
N VAL A 25 0.47 -0.45 4.78
CA VAL A 25 1.39 0.30 5.61
C VAL A 25 0.59 1.22 6.52
N GLU A 26 0.73 1.03 7.82
CA GLU A 26 0.15 1.91 8.84
C GLU A 26 1.26 2.79 9.41
N TYR A 27 1.14 4.11 9.21
CA TYR A 27 2.06 5.09 9.79
C TYR A 27 1.52 5.58 11.13
N PHE A 28 2.33 5.48 12.19
CA PHE A 28 1.91 5.92 13.52
C PHE A 28 1.77 7.45 13.58
N GLY A 29 0.61 7.91 14.06
CA GLY A 29 0.32 9.33 14.23
C GLY A 29 -0.03 10.08 12.94
N ILE A 30 -0.24 9.37 11.82
CA ILE A 30 -0.62 9.97 10.54
C ILE A 30 -1.92 9.35 10.05
N CYS A 31 -2.98 10.16 9.99
CA CYS A 31 -4.26 9.76 9.43
C CYS A 31 -4.35 10.10 7.93
N GLY A 32 -5.05 9.27 7.17
CA GLY A 32 -5.33 9.51 5.75
C GLY A 32 -4.21 9.11 4.77
N LEU A 33 -3.03 8.75 5.27
CA LEU A 33 -1.97 8.20 4.43
C LEU A 33 -2.25 6.74 4.09
N GLN A 34 -2.55 6.47 2.82
CA GLN A 34 -2.83 5.13 2.33
C GLN A 34 -1.64 4.64 1.50
N ALA A 35 -0.94 3.63 2.00
CA ALA A 35 0.21 3.06 1.31
C ALA A 35 0.22 1.53 1.38
N VAL A 36 0.83 0.92 0.38
CA VAL A 36 0.98 -0.53 0.25
C VAL A 36 2.41 -0.90 -0.11
N SER A 37 2.75 -2.16 0.15
CA SER A 37 4.00 -2.79 -0.25
C SER A 37 3.75 -4.22 -0.71
N PHE A 38 4.40 -4.62 -1.79
CA PHE A 38 4.29 -5.97 -2.34
C PHE A 38 5.38 -6.91 -1.81
N ASP A 39 6.50 -6.33 -1.35
CA ASP A 39 7.71 -7.05 -0.96
C ASP A 39 8.23 -6.67 0.44
N LYS A 40 7.50 -5.81 1.19
CA LYS A 40 7.92 -5.18 2.46
C LYS A 40 9.20 -4.35 2.36
N LYS A 41 9.62 -3.96 1.15
CA LYS A 41 10.81 -3.11 0.92
C LYS A 41 10.41 -1.80 0.25
N LYS A 42 9.62 -1.88 -0.81
CA LYS A 42 9.12 -0.72 -1.56
C LYS A 42 7.74 -0.35 -1.04
N ILE A 43 7.57 0.91 -0.65
CA ILE A 43 6.28 1.48 -0.25
C ILE A 43 5.77 2.35 -1.39
N LEU A 44 4.50 2.16 -1.74
CA LEU A 44 3.79 2.91 -2.77
C LEU A 44 2.60 3.62 -2.12
N HIS A 45 2.52 4.94 -2.26
CA HIS A 45 1.40 5.72 -1.76
C HIS A 45 0.27 5.69 -2.77
N ILE A 46 -0.91 5.21 -2.37
CA ILE A 46 -2.04 4.98 -3.26
C ILE A 46 -2.41 6.26 -4.03
N PHE A 47 -2.59 7.39 -3.34
CA PHE A 47 -3.03 8.63 -3.99
C PHE A 47 -1.98 9.32 -4.88
N GLY A 48 -0.69 9.04 -4.69
CA GLY A 48 0.39 9.67 -5.45
C GLY A 48 1.00 8.78 -6.54
N ASP A 49 0.98 7.47 -6.31
CA ASP A 49 1.73 6.49 -7.11
C ASP A 49 0.82 5.60 -7.95
N TYR A 50 -0.44 5.40 -7.57
CA TYR A 50 -1.38 4.63 -8.37
C TYR A 50 -1.95 5.45 -9.55
N PRO A 51 -2.12 4.88 -10.75
CA PRO A 51 -1.60 3.58 -11.19
C PRO A 51 -0.17 3.68 -11.76
N LYS A 52 0.39 4.88 -11.95
CA LYS A 52 1.55 5.13 -12.81
C LYS A 52 2.87 4.48 -12.35
N LYS A 53 3.09 4.33 -11.04
CA LYS A 53 4.33 3.73 -10.47
C LYS A 53 4.18 2.27 -10.08
N PHE A 54 2.97 1.72 -10.24
CA PHE A 54 2.72 0.29 -10.10
C PHE A 54 3.13 -0.38 -11.42
N SER A 55 3.88 -1.47 -11.34
CA SER A 55 4.03 -2.37 -12.48
C SER A 55 2.66 -2.97 -12.86
N LYS A 56 2.56 -3.51 -14.08
CA LYS A 56 1.31 -4.14 -14.55
C LYS A 56 0.83 -5.25 -13.61
N GLU A 57 1.76 -6.03 -13.07
CA GLU A 57 1.50 -7.14 -12.15
C GLU A 57 1.07 -6.63 -10.77
N GLU A 58 1.77 -5.63 -10.22
CA GLU A 58 1.40 -4.98 -8.95
C GLU A 58 0.02 -4.34 -9.03
N LYS A 59 -0.30 -3.62 -10.12
CA LYS A 59 -1.62 -3.04 -10.35
C LYS A 59 -2.69 -4.12 -10.41
N ALA A 60 -2.49 -5.16 -11.23
CA ALA A 60 -3.47 -6.22 -11.38
C ALA A 60 -3.75 -6.97 -10.06
N LEU A 61 -2.71 -7.20 -9.25
CA LEU A 61 -2.86 -7.81 -7.94
C LEU A 61 -3.58 -6.88 -6.96
N PHE A 62 -3.20 -5.59 -6.91
CA PHE A 62 -3.85 -4.60 -6.06
C PHE A 62 -5.34 -4.45 -6.40
N ASP A 63 -5.66 -4.33 -7.69
CA ASP A 63 -7.03 -4.22 -8.19
C ASP A 63 -7.87 -5.45 -7.85
N LYS A 64 -7.26 -6.64 -7.92
CA LYS A 64 -7.92 -7.91 -7.59
C LYS A 64 -8.22 -8.03 -6.10
N GLU A 65 -7.29 -7.65 -5.23
CA GLU A 65 -7.46 -7.73 -3.78
C GLU A 65 -8.29 -6.55 -3.22
N ASN A 66 -8.34 -5.43 -3.95
CA ASN A 66 -8.97 -4.18 -3.51
C ASN A 66 -9.88 -3.58 -4.57
N PRO A 67 -10.98 -4.27 -4.95
CA PRO A 67 -11.88 -3.81 -6.00
C PRO A 67 -12.49 -2.43 -5.70
N SER A 68 -12.82 -2.13 -4.44
CA SER A 68 -13.33 -0.81 -4.05
C SER A 68 -12.32 0.31 -4.26
N TRP A 69 -11.03 0.05 -4.09
CA TRP A 69 -9.98 1.03 -4.36
C TRP A 69 -9.79 1.25 -5.86
N LYS A 70 -9.88 0.18 -6.66
CA LYS A 70 -9.86 0.28 -8.11
C LYS A 70 -10.99 1.19 -8.61
N GLU A 71 -12.21 0.97 -8.13
CA GLU A 71 -13.37 1.78 -8.51
C GLU A 71 -13.19 3.25 -8.11
N LEU A 72 -12.76 3.51 -6.86
CA LEU A 72 -12.56 4.87 -6.34
C LEU A 72 -11.47 5.66 -7.08
N LEU A 73 -10.42 4.98 -7.55
CA LEU A 73 -9.30 5.61 -8.25
C LEU A 73 -9.50 5.66 -9.78
N GLY A 74 -10.67 5.27 -10.28
CA GLY A 74 -11.01 5.27 -11.72
C GLY A 74 -10.13 4.30 -12.53
N GLY A 75 -9.77 3.16 -11.93
CA GLY A 75 -8.76 2.22 -12.42
C GLY A 75 -9.07 1.44 -13.68
#